data_AF-A0A349KHN5-F1
#
_entry.id   AF-A0A349KHN5-F1
#
_cell.length_a   1.000
_cell.length_b   1.000
_cell.length_c   1.000
_cell.angle_alpha   90.00
_cell.angle_beta   90.00
_cell.angle_gamma   90.00
#
_symmetry.space_group_name_H-M   'P 1'
#
loop_
_entity.id
_entity.type
_entity.pdbx_description
1 polymer ?
#
loop_
_entity_poly.entity_id
_entity_poly.type
_entity_poly.pdbx_seq_one_letter_code
_entity_poly.pdbx_strand_id
1 'polypeptide(L)'
;MPSLSSTASSLSCPQPLKVSSSQALSFSQPNFREPNDRKQITTEKSSQAFDVTQIYLREIGYTPLLTATEEVCYARCALQGDARSKQRMIESNLRLVVKIARRYINRGMALLDLIEEGNLGLIHAVEKFDPERGFRFSTYATWWIRQGIERGLMNQARTIRLPVHVTKELNAVLRKAQQLATRKARDPSAEEIAAEVGKTVTKIKRLLRLNERVTSADAPILADALGGLP
;
A
#
# COMPACT_ATOMS: atom_id res chain seq x y z
N MET A 1 8.21 15.11 58.57
CA MET A 1 8.20 13.64 58.43
C MET A 1 6.81 13.15 58.81
N PRO A 2 5.98 12.86 57.80
CA PRO A 2 5.57 11.47 57.58
C PRO A 2 5.71 11.06 56.12
N SER A 3 6.13 9.81 55.94
CA SER A 3 6.30 9.10 54.68
C SER A 3 4.95 8.71 54.08
N LEU A 4 4.70 9.11 52.82
CA LEU A 4 3.63 8.54 52.01
C LEU A 4 4.25 7.71 50.90
N SER A 5 4.06 6.41 51.08
CA SER A 5 4.48 5.30 50.23
C SER A 5 3.78 5.34 48.87
N SER A 6 4.61 5.23 47.83
CA SER A 6 4.30 4.89 46.45
C SER A 6 3.39 3.65 46.35
N THR A 7 2.24 3.80 45.71
CA THR A 7 1.46 2.67 45.15
C THR A 7 1.34 2.86 43.64
N ALA A 8 2.33 2.32 42.91
CA ALA A 8 2.23 2.11 41.49
C ALA A 8 1.25 0.95 41.24
N SER A 9 0.03 1.27 40.81
CA SER A 9 -0.95 0.30 40.32
C SER A 9 -0.42 -0.35 39.04
N SER A 10 0.14 -1.55 39.17
CA SER A 10 0.55 -2.40 38.07
C SER A 10 -0.69 -2.98 37.37
N LEU A 11 -1.14 -2.34 36.29
CA LEU A 11 -2.08 -2.96 35.35
C LEU A 11 -1.31 -4.04 34.57
N SER A 12 -1.45 -5.28 35.05
CA SER A 12 -0.92 -6.46 34.38
C SER A 12 -1.62 -6.64 33.04
N CYS A 13 -0.83 -6.68 31.96
CA CYS A 13 -1.27 -7.10 30.64
C CYS A 13 -1.85 -8.54 30.74
N PRO A 14 -3.05 -8.81 30.22
CA PRO A 14 -3.60 -10.16 30.24
C PRO A 14 -2.78 -11.08 29.32
N GLN A 15 -2.33 -12.20 29.86
CA GLN A 15 -1.63 -13.22 29.08
C GLN A 15 -2.56 -13.83 28.00
N PRO A 16 -2.03 -14.25 26.84
CA PRO A 16 -2.83 -14.84 25.80
C PRO A 16 -3.47 -16.14 26.30
N LEU A 17 -4.80 -16.18 26.29
CA LEU A 17 -5.59 -17.36 26.58
C LEU A 17 -5.21 -18.47 25.58
N LYS A 18 -4.73 -19.60 26.09
CA LYS A 18 -4.61 -20.85 25.35
C LYS A 18 -6.02 -21.34 25.03
N VAL A 19 -6.46 -21.21 23.78
CA VAL A 19 -7.73 -21.81 23.33
C VAL A 19 -7.46 -23.26 22.97
N SER A 20 -7.90 -24.16 23.85
CA SER A 20 -8.02 -25.59 23.57
C SER A 20 -9.09 -25.79 22.51
N SER A 21 -8.69 -26.41 21.41
CA SER A 21 -9.55 -26.95 20.37
C SER A 21 -10.58 -27.90 20.99
N SER A 22 -11.86 -27.53 20.97
CA SER A 22 -13.03 -28.40 20.86
C SER A 22 -14.30 -27.61 21.15
N GLN A 23 -15.10 -27.35 20.12
CA GLN A 23 -16.56 -27.57 20.05
C GLN A 23 -17.18 -26.66 18.98
N ALA A 24 -17.74 -27.34 17.97
CA ALA A 24 -18.49 -26.75 16.88
C ALA A 24 -19.81 -26.15 17.40
N LEU A 25 -20.13 -24.94 16.95
CA LEU A 25 -21.48 -24.41 17.01
C LEU A 25 -21.92 -24.05 15.58
N SER A 26 -22.92 -24.79 15.13
CA SER A 26 -23.63 -24.62 13.86
C SER A 26 -24.36 -23.28 13.84
N PHE A 27 -24.13 -22.48 12.80
CA PHE A 27 -24.91 -21.28 12.55
C PHE A 27 -25.44 -21.31 11.11
N SER A 28 -26.77 -21.31 11.00
CA SER A 28 -27.55 -21.41 9.76
C SER A 28 -27.35 -20.18 8.86
N GLN A 29 -27.17 -20.42 7.56
CA GLN A 29 -26.98 -19.41 6.51
C GLN A 29 -28.26 -18.59 6.23
N PRO A 30 -28.18 -17.30 5.84
CA PRO A 30 -29.25 -16.64 5.11
C PRO A 30 -29.05 -16.78 3.59
N ASN A 31 -30.12 -17.21 2.92
CA ASN A 31 -30.28 -17.34 1.47
C ASN A 31 -30.06 -16.00 0.75
N PHE A 32 -29.10 -15.95 -0.18
CA PHE A 32 -29.02 -14.93 -1.23
C PHE A 32 -29.41 -15.58 -2.57
N ARG A 33 -30.50 -15.08 -3.19
CA ARG A 33 -30.95 -15.47 -4.53
C ARG A 33 -30.06 -14.84 -5.59
N GLU A 34 -29.59 -15.65 -6.54
CA GLU A 34 -28.86 -15.20 -7.73
C GLU A 34 -29.79 -14.61 -8.81
N PRO A 35 -29.31 -13.63 -9.59
CA PRO A 35 -29.73 -13.44 -10.98
C PRO A 35 -28.69 -14.05 -11.93
N ASN A 36 -29.20 -14.95 -12.75
CA ASN A 36 -28.60 -15.59 -13.90
C ASN A 36 -28.25 -14.55 -14.98
N ASP A 37 -26.99 -14.44 -15.38
CA ASP A 37 -26.67 -14.03 -16.75
C ASP A 37 -25.30 -14.53 -17.22
N ARG A 38 -25.38 -15.38 -18.24
CA ARG A 38 -24.29 -16.13 -18.84
C ARG A 38 -23.67 -15.29 -19.96
N LYS A 39 -22.45 -14.80 -19.75
CA LYS A 39 -21.52 -14.52 -20.86
C LYS A 39 -20.23 -15.30 -20.64
N GLN A 40 -20.04 -16.28 -21.51
CA GLN A 40 -18.86 -17.13 -21.57
C GLN A 40 -17.65 -16.26 -21.88
N ILE A 41 -16.76 -16.08 -20.89
CA ILE A 41 -15.38 -15.67 -21.15
C ILE A 41 -14.59 -16.96 -21.15
N THR A 42 -14.36 -17.49 -22.35
CA THR A 42 -13.33 -18.48 -22.61
C THR A 42 -11.99 -17.89 -22.20
N THR A 43 -11.53 -18.22 -21.00
CA THR A 43 -10.14 -17.96 -20.60
C THR A 43 -9.51 -19.31 -20.34
N GLU A 44 -8.47 -19.55 -21.12
CA GLU A 44 -7.66 -20.75 -21.15
C GLU A 44 -7.20 -21.13 -19.73
N LYS A 45 -7.25 -22.44 -19.46
CA LYS A 45 -6.65 -23.07 -18.28
C LYS A 45 -5.17 -22.69 -18.20
N SER A 46 -4.82 -21.71 -17.38
CA SER A 46 -3.46 -21.61 -16.85
C SER A 46 -3.35 -22.52 -15.63
N SER A 47 -2.45 -23.49 -15.79
CA SER A 47 -1.75 -24.30 -14.81
C SER A 47 -1.90 -23.93 -13.33
N GLN A 48 -2.09 -24.98 -12.54
CA GLN A 48 -1.93 -25.19 -11.09
C GLN A 48 -0.67 -24.57 -10.42
N ALA A 49 -0.38 -23.29 -10.65
CA ALA A 49 0.42 -22.51 -9.74
C ALA A 49 -0.54 -21.90 -8.71
N PHE A 50 -0.42 -22.28 -7.43
CA PHE A 50 -1.09 -21.52 -6.39
C PHE A 50 -0.63 -20.07 -6.51
N ASP A 51 -1.55 -19.15 -6.85
CA ASP A 51 -1.27 -17.73 -6.93
C ASP A 51 -0.72 -17.30 -5.55
N VAL A 52 0.58 -17.00 -5.51
CA VAL A 52 1.33 -16.58 -4.30
C VAL A 52 0.59 -15.45 -3.59
N THR A 53 -0.07 -14.59 -4.36
CA THR A 53 -0.92 -13.53 -3.85
C THR A 53 -2.10 -14.07 -3.05
N GLN A 54 -2.78 -15.12 -3.52
CA GLN A 54 -3.90 -15.74 -2.79
C GLN A 54 -3.44 -16.44 -1.53
N ILE A 55 -2.26 -17.07 -1.54
CA ILE A 55 -1.68 -17.68 -0.33
C ILE A 55 -1.51 -16.60 0.73
N TYR A 56 -0.80 -15.52 0.40
CA TYR A 56 -0.57 -14.40 1.32
C TYR A 56 -1.88 -13.78 1.83
N LEU A 57 -2.83 -13.49 0.93
CA LEU A 57 -4.11 -12.88 1.31
C LEU A 57 -4.96 -13.78 2.22
N ARG A 58 -4.84 -15.11 2.07
CA ARG A 58 -5.49 -16.07 2.94
C ARG A 58 -4.85 -16.09 4.34
N GLU A 59 -3.52 -16.11 4.40
CA GLU A 59 -2.77 -16.15 5.67
C GLU A 59 -3.08 -14.94 6.56
N ILE A 60 -3.04 -13.72 6.00
CA ILE A 60 -3.38 -12.50 6.76
C ILE A 60 -4.86 -12.44 7.16
N GLY A 61 -5.72 -13.26 6.54
CA GLY A 61 -7.14 -13.36 6.83
C GLY A 61 -7.45 -14.12 8.12
N TYR A 62 -6.57 -15.04 8.55
CA TYR A 62 -6.76 -15.81 9.78
C TYR A 62 -6.48 -15.02 11.06
N THR A 63 -5.75 -13.91 10.97
CA THR A 63 -5.44 -13.08 12.14
C THR A 63 -6.64 -12.20 12.50
N PRO A 64 -7.14 -12.27 13.75
CA PRO A 64 -8.26 -11.44 14.16
C PRO A 64 -7.84 -9.97 14.32
N LEU A 65 -8.81 -9.08 14.11
CA LEU A 65 -8.64 -7.63 14.29
C LEU A 65 -8.57 -7.30 15.79
N LEU A 66 -7.79 -6.28 16.13
CA LEU A 66 -7.72 -5.76 17.49
C LEU A 66 -8.88 -4.80 17.77
N THR A 67 -9.40 -4.88 18.99
CA THR A 67 -10.29 -3.86 19.56
C THR A 67 -9.50 -2.61 19.96
N ALA A 68 -10.19 -1.50 20.23
CA ALA A 68 -9.52 -0.25 20.60
C ALA A 68 -8.73 -0.36 21.91
N THR A 69 -9.23 -1.14 22.88
CA THR A 69 -8.58 -1.37 24.18
C THR A 69 -7.36 -2.27 24.02
N GLU A 70 -7.45 -3.30 23.18
CA GLU A 70 -6.31 -4.15 22.82
C GLU A 70 -5.22 -3.37 22.09
N GLU A 71 -5.58 -2.49 21.14
CA GLU A 71 -4.63 -1.61 20.45
C GLU A 71 -3.78 -0.81 21.45
N VAL A 72 -4.41 -0.22 22.47
CA VAL A 72 -3.71 0.54 23.53
C VAL A 72 -2.81 -0.37 24.35
N CYS A 73 -3.30 -1.54 24.74
CA CYS A 73 -2.54 -2.50 25.55
C CYS A 73 -1.28 -2.98 24.83
N TYR A 74 -1.44 -3.51 23.61
CA TYR A 74 -0.31 -3.98 22.81
C TYR A 74 0.63 -2.85 22.41
N ALA A 75 0.13 -1.64 22.15
CA ALA A 75 0.97 -0.47 21.86
C ALA A 75 1.89 -0.11 23.03
N ARG A 76 1.36 -0.09 24.26
CA ARG A 76 2.18 0.17 25.46
C ARG A 76 3.27 -0.88 25.64
N CYS A 77 2.93 -2.16 25.50
CA CYS A 77 3.90 -3.25 25.59
C CYS A 77 4.93 -3.19 24.44
N ALA A 78 4.51 -2.84 23.22
CA ALA A 78 5.42 -2.69 22.08
C ALA A 78 6.41 -1.54 22.29
N LEU A 79 5.99 -0.41 22.85
CA LEU A 79 6.87 0.71 23.21
C LEU A 79 7.89 0.34 24.31
N GLN A 80 7.53 -0.59 25.19
CA GLN A 80 8.44 -1.17 26.20
C GLN A 80 9.40 -2.22 25.62
N GLY A 81 9.31 -2.52 24.32
CA GLY A 81 10.18 -3.45 23.63
C GLY A 81 9.69 -4.90 23.57
N ASP A 82 8.42 -5.18 23.92
CA ASP A 82 7.86 -6.52 23.75
C ASP A 82 7.67 -6.87 22.27
N ALA A 83 8.53 -7.76 21.79
CA ALA A 83 8.52 -8.25 20.42
C ALA A 83 7.19 -8.96 20.06
N ARG A 84 6.55 -9.67 21.00
CA ARG A 84 5.29 -10.38 20.75
C ARG A 84 4.14 -9.40 20.53
N SER A 85 4.04 -8.37 21.38
CA SER A 85 3.06 -7.30 21.21
C SER A 85 3.26 -6.54 19.90
N LYS A 86 4.51 -6.22 19.54
CA LYS A 86 4.83 -5.59 18.25
C LYS A 86 4.39 -6.46 17.08
N GLN A 87 4.74 -7.74 17.08
CA GLN A 87 4.36 -8.69 16.04
C GLN A 87 2.83 -8.81 15.93
N ARG A 88 2.13 -8.95 17.06
CA ARG A 88 0.67 -9.02 17.10
C ARG A 88 0.02 -7.77 16.50
N MET A 89 0.52 -6.59 16.81
CA MET A 89 0.02 -5.33 16.22
C MET A 89 0.23 -5.29 14.71
N ILE A 90 1.38 -5.76 14.21
CA ILE A 90 1.68 -5.80 12.77
C ILE A 90 0.69 -6.76 12.07
N GLU A 91 0.64 -8.02 12.52
CA GLU A 91 -0.17 -9.08 11.90
C GLU A 91 -1.66 -8.72 11.84
N SER A 92 -2.23 -8.19 12.93
CA SER A 92 -3.63 -7.77 12.98
C SER A 92 -3.96 -6.60 12.03
N ASN A 93 -2.96 -5.87 11.53
CA ASN A 93 -3.13 -4.72 10.65
C ASN A 93 -2.67 -4.93 9.20
N LEU A 94 -2.18 -6.11 8.82
CA LEU A 94 -1.74 -6.39 7.43
C LEU A 94 -2.86 -6.18 6.39
N ARG A 95 -4.12 -6.44 6.77
CA ARG A 95 -5.29 -6.20 5.92
C ARG A 95 -5.47 -4.72 5.55
N LEU A 96 -5.09 -3.80 6.44
CA LEU A 96 -5.10 -2.36 6.17
C LEU A 96 -4.09 -2.00 5.09
N VAL A 97 -2.89 -2.61 5.12
CA VAL A 97 -1.84 -2.38 4.12
C VAL A 97 -2.34 -2.77 2.73
N VAL A 98 -2.90 -3.97 2.58
CA VAL A 98 -3.47 -4.45 1.31
C VAL A 98 -4.55 -3.49 0.78
N LYS A 99 -5.46 -3.03 1.66
CA LYS A 99 -6.51 -2.06 1.28
C LYS A 99 -5.91 -0.75 0.74
N ILE A 100 -4.83 -0.26 1.33
CA ILE A 100 -4.16 0.96 0.89
C ILE A 100 -3.39 0.73 -0.42
N ALA A 101 -2.63 -0.37 -0.51
CA ALA A 101 -1.78 -0.74 -1.64
C ALA A 101 -2.57 -0.93 -2.94
N ARG A 102 -3.79 -1.48 -2.86
CA ARG A 102 -4.68 -1.64 -4.04
C ARG A 102 -4.91 -0.35 -4.84
N ARG A 103 -4.80 0.82 -4.21
CA ARG A 103 -4.95 2.12 -4.90
C ARG A 103 -3.73 2.53 -5.76
N TYR A 104 -2.62 1.80 -5.65
CA TYR A 104 -1.35 2.09 -6.31
C TYR A 104 -1.00 1.09 -7.41
N ILE A 105 -1.89 0.13 -7.70
CA ILE A 105 -1.73 -0.83 -8.80
C ILE A 105 -1.60 -0.08 -10.14
N ASN A 106 -0.96 -0.70 -11.13
CA ASN A 106 -0.73 -0.17 -12.48
C ASN A 106 0.17 1.08 -12.54
N ARG A 107 0.98 1.31 -11.50
CA ARG A 107 1.95 2.44 -11.47
C ARG A 107 3.40 2.05 -11.76
N GLY A 108 3.65 0.81 -12.20
CA GLY A 108 4.98 0.31 -12.54
C GLY A 108 5.64 -0.56 -11.45
N MET A 109 4.84 -1.08 -10.51
CA MET A 109 5.28 -1.99 -9.45
C MET A 109 4.19 -3.05 -9.23
N ALA A 110 4.58 -4.30 -8.95
CA ALA A 110 3.61 -5.38 -8.72
C ALA A 110 2.87 -5.18 -7.38
N LEU A 111 1.69 -5.81 -7.24
CA LEU A 111 0.90 -5.66 -6.02
C LEU A 111 1.63 -6.16 -4.77
N LEU A 112 2.35 -7.29 -4.88
CA LEU A 112 3.13 -7.84 -3.76
C LEU A 112 4.24 -6.87 -3.33
N ASP A 113 4.99 -6.30 -4.26
CA ASP A 113 6.02 -5.31 -3.94
C ASP A 113 5.43 -4.05 -3.27
N LEU A 114 4.26 -3.58 -3.74
CA LEU A 114 3.53 -2.47 -3.10
C LEU A 114 3.11 -2.83 -1.67
N ILE A 115 2.71 -4.07 -1.43
CA ILE A 115 2.35 -4.55 -0.10
C ILE A 115 3.59 -4.57 0.80
N GLU A 116 4.73 -5.05 0.32
CA GLU A 116 5.97 -5.10 1.11
C GLU A 116 6.47 -3.70 1.51
N GLU A 117 6.48 -2.73 0.58
CA GLU A 117 6.82 -1.34 0.90
C GLU A 117 5.83 -0.72 1.91
N GLY A 118 4.55 -1.11 1.81
CA GLY A 118 3.53 -0.76 2.78
C GLY A 118 3.71 -1.41 4.15
N ASN A 119 4.17 -2.67 4.20
CA ASN A 119 4.46 -3.41 5.41
C ASN A 119 5.64 -2.77 6.17
N LEU A 120 6.68 -2.32 5.46
CA LEU A 120 7.77 -1.55 6.05
C LEU A 120 7.26 -0.24 6.68
N GLY A 121 6.33 0.44 6.01
CA GLY A 121 5.65 1.61 6.55
C GLY A 121 4.81 1.29 7.80
N LEU A 122 4.10 0.16 7.81
CA LEU A 122 3.32 -0.30 8.96
C LEU A 122 4.23 -0.61 10.16
N ILE A 123 5.35 -1.31 9.96
CA ILE A 123 6.31 -1.62 11.02
C ILE A 123 6.81 -0.32 11.68
N HIS A 124 7.14 0.69 10.87
CA HIS A 124 7.55 2.00 11.38
C HIS A 124 6.42 2.71 12.16
N ALA A 125 5.17 2.55 11.72
CA ALA A 125 4.03 3.09 12.44
C ALA A 125 3.88 2.43 13.81
N VAL A 126 4.02 1.11 13.91
CA VAL A 126 3.93 0.40 15.20
C VAL A 126 5.04 0.83 16.15
N GLU A 127 6.27 1.03 15.65
CA GLU A 127 7.41 1.46 16.47
C GLU A 127 7.24 2.83 17.12
N LYS A 128 6.47 3.71 16.49
CA LYS A 128 6.33 5.12 16.91
C LYS A 128 4.91 5.50 17.33
N PHE A 129 4.00 4.53 17.41
CA PHE A 129 2.63 4.83 17.77
C PHE A 129 2.54 5.14 19.25
N ASP A 130 1.90 6.26 19.57
CA ASP A 130 1.69 6.74 20.93
C ASP A 130 0.21 6.55 21.31
N PRO A 131 -0.11 5.57 22.17
CA PRO A 131 -1.50 5.27 22.54
C PRO A 131 -2.14 6.34 23.43
N GLU A 132 -1.34 7.19 24.09
CA GLU A 132 -1.86 8.20 25.03
C GLU A 132 -2.50 9.40 24.30
N ARG A 133 -2.31 9.52 22.98
CA ARG A 133 -2.93 10.57 22.16
C ARG A 133 -4.41 10.37 21.88
N GLY A 134 -4.98 9.20 22.18
CA GLY A 134 -6.42 8.93 22.05
C GLY A 134 -6.94 8.76 20.61
N PHE A 135 -6.07 8.66 19.60
CA PHE A 135 -6.46 8.36 18.22
C PHE A 135 -6.30 6.87 17.90
N ARG A 136 -7.16 6.34 17.01
CA ARG A 136 -7.04 4.95 16.53
C ARG A 136 -5.72 4.73 15.80
N PHE A 137 -5.14 3.54 15.99
CA PHE A 137 -3.89 3.15 15.33
C PHE A 137 -3.99 3.23 13.80
N SER A 138 -5.13 2.80 13.23
CA SER A 138 -5.38 2.80 11.79
C SER A 138 -5.24 4.19 11.13
N THR A 139 -5.65 5.25 11.84
CA THR A 139 -5.52 6.64 11.39
C THR A 139 -4.05 7.02 11.25
N TYR A 140 -3.24 6.71 12.25
CA TYR A 140 -1.80 6.99 12.25
C TYR A 140 -1.04 6.13 11.22
N ALA A 141 -1.32 4.83 11.20
CA ALA A 141 -0.68 3.87 10.30
C ALA A 141 -0.92 4.20 8.82
N THR A 142 -2.10 4.71 8.48
CA THR A 142 -2.44 5.06 7.09
C THR A 142 -1.43 6.03 6.46
N TRP A 143 -0.92 7.00 7.23
CA TRP A 143 0.06 7.95 6.73
C TRP A 143 1.40 7.26 6.42
N TRP A 144 1.90 6.44 7.35
CA TRP A 144 3.18 5.74 7.18
C TRP A 144 3.14 4.67 6.10
N ILE A 145 2.03 3.93 5.98
CA ILE A 145 1.83 2.95 4.90
C ILE A 145 1.84 3.66 3.55
N ARG A 146 1.10 4.77 3.41
CA ARG A 146 1.12 5.58 2.18
C ARG A 146 2.53 6.07 1.87
N GLN A 147 3.22 6.61 2.86
CA GLN A 147 4.57 7.16 2.71
C GLN A 147 5.57 6.07 2.28
N GLY A 148 5.49 4.87 2.85
CA GLY A 148 6.30 3.72 2.45
C GLY A 148 6.09 3.36 0.99
N ILE A 149 4.82 3.15 0.59
CA ILE A 149 4.45 2.81 -0.79
C ILE A 149 4.90 3.89 -1.79
N GLU A 150 4.63 5.17 -1.50
CA GLU A 150 5.02 6.27 -2.39
C GLU A 150 6.54 6.37 -2.52
N ARG A 151 7.29 6.15 -1.43
CA ARG A 151 8.76 6.12 -1.44
C ARG A 151 9.29 4.94 -2.25
N GLY A 152 8.75 3.74 -2.07
CA GLY A 152 9.10 2.54 -2.83
C GLY A 152 8.87 2.75 -4.33
N LEU A 153 7.69 3.26 -4.69
CA LEU A 153 7.35 3.59 -6.07
C LEU A 153 8.31 4.61 -6.69
N MET A 154 8.67 5.67 -5.97
CA MET A 154 9.64 6.66 -6.46
C MET A 154 11.03 6.07 -6.68
N ASN A 155 11.39 5.01 -5.97
CA ASN A 155 12.73 4.43 -5.99
C ASN A 155 12.90 3.28 -6.99
N GLN A 156 11.86 2.48 -7.20
CA GLN A 156 11.94 1.19 -7.89
C GLN A 156 11.03 1.09 -9.13
N ALA A 157 10.02 1.95 -9.28
CA ALA A 157 9.03 1.78 -10.37
C ALA A 157 9.54 2.10 -11.79
N ARG A 158 10.80 2.56 -11.91
CA ARG A 158 11.42 2.87 -13.21
C ARG A 158 12.60 1.94 -13.42
N THR A 159 12.72 1.42 -14.65
CA THR A 159 13.88 0.63 -15.10
C THR A 159 15.19 1.37 -14.88
N ILE A 160 15.23 2.66 -15.22
CA ILE A 160 16.33 3.56 -14.89
C ILE A 160 15.93 4.38 -13.68
N ARG A 161 16.62 4.14 -12.56
CA ARG A 161 16.35 4.81 -11.29
C ARG A 161 16.59 6.32 -11.41
N LEU A 162 15.58 7.10 -11.02
CA LEU A 162 15.70 8.55 -10.86
C LEU A 162 15.78 8.91 -9.37
N PRO A 163 16.62 9.88 -8.97
CA PRO A 163 16.63 10.39 -7.62
C PRO A 163 15.26 10.97 -7.20
N VAL A 164 14.90 10.83 -5.92
CA VAL A 164 13.59 11.24 -5.39
C VAL A 164 13.24 12.69 -5.68
N HIS A 165 14.21 13.60 -5.59
CA HIS A 165 13.97 15.03 -5.87
C HIS A 165 13.58 15.26 -7.34
N VAL A 166 14.21 14.55 -8.28
CA VAL A 166 13.88 14.63 -9.72
C VAL A 166 12.48 14.09 -9.97
N THR A 167 12.12 12.94 -9.39
CA THR A 167 10.79 12.34 -9.52
C THR A 167 9.70 13.24 -8.93
N LYS A 168 9.96 13.88 -7.78
CA LYS A 168 9.05 14.87 -7.17
C LYS A 168 8.86 16.09 -8.06
N GLU A 169 9.95 16.63 -8.60
CA GLU A 169 9.90 17.75 -9.54
C GLU A 169 9.09 17.38 -10.79
N LEU A 170 9.34 16.22 -11.38
CA LEU A 170 8.61 15.72 -12.55
C LEU A 170 7.11 15.58 -12.26
N ASN A 171 6.72 14.93 -11.15
CA ASN A 171 5.32 14.76 -10.79
C ASN A 171 4.61 16.09 -10.49
N ALA A 172 5.33 17.12 -10.02
CA ALA A 172 4.77 18.45 -9.86
C ALA A 172 4.49 19.11 -11.22
N VAL A 173 5.44 18.99 -12.16
CA VAL A 173 5.29 19.48 -13.54
C VAL A 173 4.14 18.78 -14.24
N LEU A 174 4.05 17.45 -14.18
CA LEU A 174 2.97 16.68 -14.81
C LEU A 174 1.59 17.04 -14.25
N ARG A 175 1.47 17.22 -12.92
CA ARG A 175 0.21 17.68 -12.32
C ARG A 175 -0.21 19.07 -12.81
N LYS A 176 0.74 19.99 -12.92
CA LYS A 176 0.48 21.35 -13.43
C LYS A 176 0.14 21.37 -14.91
N ALA A 177 0.84 20.57 -15.70
CA ALA A 177 0.53 20.35 -17.11
C ALA A 177 -0.91 19.83 -17.27
N GLN A 178 -1.32 18.83 -16.47
CA GLN A 178 -2.69 18.32 -16.51
C GLN A 178 -3.73 19.38 -16.13
N GLN A 179 -3.49 20.16 -15.07
CA GLN A 179 -4.38 21.27 -14.67
C GLN A 179 -4.51 22.31 -15.78
N LEU A 180 -3.40 22.67 -16.43
CA LEU A 180 -3.39 23.61 -17.55
C LEU A 180 -4.10 23.05 -18.77
N ALA A 181 -3.93 21.76 -19.06
CA ALA A 181 -4.61 21.07 -20.15
C ALA A 181 -6.13 21.10 -19.96
N THR A 182 -6.62 20.81 -18.75
CA THR A 182 -8.05 20.89 -18.42
C THR A 182 -8.59 22.31 -18.57
N ARG A 183 -7.84 23.33 -18.13
CA ARG A 183 -8.26 24.73 -18.22
C ARG A 183 -8.29 25.27 -19.64
N LYS A 184 -7.36 24.84 -20.50
CA LYS A 184 -7.23 25.32 -21.89
C LYS A 184 -7.89 24.40 -22.93
N ALA A 185 -8.41 23.25 -22.52
CA ALA A 185 -8.96 22.22 -23.39
C ALA A 185 -8.02 21.77 -24.53
N ARG A 186 -6.69 21.87 -24.29
CA ARG A 186 -5.64 21.42 -25.22
C ARG A 186 -4.37 21.08 -24.47
N ASP A 187 -3.47 20.34 -25.11
CA ASP A 187 -2.16 20.07 -24.53
C ASP A 187 -1.32 21.36 -24.41
N PRO A 188 -0.71 21.60 -23.23
CA PRO A 188 0.08 22.79 -22.98
C PRO A 188 1.49 22.69 -23.57
N SER A 189 1.99 23.81 -24.08
CA SER A 189 3.39 23.93 -24.50
C SER A 189 4.34 23.94 -23.30
N ALA A 190 5.58 23.48 -23.49
CA ALA A 190 6.63 23.54 -22.48
C ALA A 190 6.87 24.96 -21.94
N GLU A 191 6.64 25.99 -22.77
CA GLU A 191 6.75 27.40 -22.37
C GLU A 191 5.63 27.84 -21.43
N GLU A 192 4.41 27.36 -21.68
CA GLU A 192 3.25 27.68 -20.83
C GLU A 192 3.36 26.97 -19.48
N ILE A 193 3.83 25.72 -19.47
CA ILE A 193 4.13 24.98 -18.25
C ILE A 193 5.25 25.69 -17.46
N ALA A 194 6.29 26.17 -18.14
CA ALA A 194 7.39 26.91 -17.54
C ALA A 194 6.91 28.19 -16.85
N ALA A 195 6.03 28.95 -17.50
CA ALA A 195 5.42 30.16 -16.95
C ALA A 195 4.56 29.86 -15.70
N GLU A 196 3.74 28.81 -15.73
CA GLU A 196 2.87 28.43 -14.60
C GLU A 196 3.69 27.90 -13.39
N VAL A 197 4.76 27.15 -13.65
CA VAL A 197 5.59 26.52 -12.61
C VAL A 197 6.67 27.48 -12.08
N GLY A 198 6.95 28.59 -12.79
CA GLY A 198 8.01 29.54 -12.43
C GLY A 198 9.43 28.98 -12.64
N LYS A 199 9.63 28.18 -13.69
CA LYS A 199 10.93 27.55 -14.02
C LYS A 199 11.33 27.85 -15.45
N THR A 200 12.61 27.66 -15.79
CA THR A 200 13.09 27.85 -17.17
C THR A 200 12.53 26.78 -18.11
N VAL A 201 12.26 27.18 -19.36
CA VAL A 201 11.78 26.29 -20.42
C VAL A 201 12.74 25.11 -20.63
N THR A 202 14.05 25.37 -20.59
CA THR A 202 15.10 24.34 -20.69
C THR A 202 14.97 23.28 -19.60
N LYS A 203 14.68 23.70 -18.35
CA LYS A 203 14.50 22.76 -17.23
C LYS A 203 13.23 21.92 -17.41
N ILE A 204 12.13 22.52 -17.87
CA ILE A 204 10.89 21.78 -18.17
C ILE A 204 11.12 20.77 -19.30
N LYS A 205 11.73 21.18 -20.42
CA LYS A 205 12.06 20.27 -21.52
C LYS A 205 12.93 19.09 -21.05
N ARG A 206 13.93 19.33 -20.20
CA ARG A 206 14.75 18.28 -19.61
C ARG A 206 13.93 17.31 -18.74
N LEU A 207 13.04 17.83 -17.90
CA LEU A 207 12.16 16.99 -17.07
C LEU A 207 11.19 16.15 -17.91
N LEU A 208 10.62 16.73 -18.96
CA LEU A 208 9.70 16.01 -19.86
C LEU A 208 10.42 14.88 -20.61
N ARG A 209 11.67 15.08 -21.04
CA ARG A 209 12.49 14.00 -21.62
C ARG A 209 12.72 12.84 -20.64
N LEU A 210 12.92 13.14 -19.35
CA LEU A 210 13.07 12.10 -18.31
C LEU A 210 11.77 11.32 -18.03
N ASN A 211 10.62 11.79 -18.55
CA ASN A 211 9.36 11.07 -18.41
C ASN A 211 9.22 9.88 -19.37
N GLU A 212 9.97 9.89 -20.47
CA GLU A 212 9.95 8.83 -21.48
C GLU A 212 10.26 7.47 -20.84
N ARG A 213 9.47 6.45 -21.18
CA ARG A 213 9.64 5.09 -20.66
C ARG A 213 10.49 4.28 -21.64
N VAL A 214 11.24 3.32 -21.09
CA VAL A 214 12.02 2.38 -21.89
C VAL A 214 11.06 1.45 -22.65
N THR A 215 11.33 1.25 -23.93
CA THR A 215 10.64 0.28 -24.79
C THR A 215 11.43 -1.03 -24.80
N SER A 216 10.74 -2.17 -24.80
CA SER A 216 11.40 -3.49 -24.87
C SER A 216 12.06 -3.68 -26.24
N ALA A 217 13.28 -4.22 -26.24
CA ALA A 217 13.95 -4.64 -27.48
C ALA A 217 13.29 -5.90 -28.09
N ASP A 218 12.68 -6.73 -27.25
CA ASP A 218 11.99 -7.97 -27.67
C ASP A 218 10.54 -7.71 -28.12
N ALA A 219 10.08 -6.45 -28.09
CA ALA A 219 8.74 -6.13 -28.58
C ALA A 219 8.68 -6.42 -30.10
N PRO A 220 7.76 -7.27 -30.57
CA PRO A 220 7.68 -7.59 -31.98
C PRO A 220 7.40 -6.32 -32.79
N ILE A 221 8.16 -6.13 -33.86
CA ILE A 221 7.92 -5.05 -34.81
C ILE A 221 6.65 -5.43 -35.57
N LEU A 222 5.60 -4.62 -35.46
CA LEU A 222 4.29 -4.87 -36.07
C LEU A 222 4.35 -5.13 -37.60
N ALA A 223 5.45 -4.75 -38.26
CA ALA A 223 5.67 -4.95 -39.69
C ALA A 223 5.76 -6.43 -40.12
N ASP A 224 6.29 -7.32 -39.29
CA ASP A 224 6.49 -8.73 -39.69
C ASP A 224 5.23 -9.60 -39.49
N ALA A 225 4.22 -9.11 -38.77
CA ALA A 225 2.99 -9.85 -38.48
C ALA A 225 1.94 -9.81 -39.61
N LEU A 226 2.12 -8.95 -40.63
CA LEU A 226 1.21 -8.82 -41.78
C LEU A 226 1.78 -9.40 -43.09
N GLY A 227 2.97 -10.01 -43.05
CA GLY A 227 3.65 -10.58 -44.22
C GLY A 227 3.22 -12.00 -44.62
N GLY A 228 2.10 -12.51 -44.11
CA GLY A 228 1.65 -13.89 -44.31
C GLY A 228 0.15 -14.00 -44.49
N LEU A 229 -0.40 -13.40 -45.56
CA LEU A 229 -1.69 -13.80 -46.11
C LEU A 229 -1.44 -14.38 -47.52
N PRO A 230 -1.93 -15.60 -47.83
CA PRO A 230 -1.86 -16.18 -49.16
C PRO A 230 -2.74 -15.44 -50.18
#